data_AF-A0A7C9HS53-F1
#
_entry.id   AF-A0A7C9HS53-F1
#
_cell.length_a   1.000
_cell.length_b   1.000
_cell.length_c   1.000
_cell.angle_alpha   90.00
_cell.angle_beta   90.00
_cell.angle_gamma   90.00
#
_symmetry.space_group_name_H-M   'P 1'
#
loop_
_entity.id
_entity.type
_entity.pdbx_description
1 polymer ?
#
loop_
_entity_poly.entity_id
_entity_poly.type
_entity_poly.pdbx_seq_one_letter_code
_entity_poly.pdbx_strand_id
1 'polypeptide(L)' 'MTAPIRSFVVRIYRRHGRVGIDGVVEDVKTGRSKPFHSIAELWDALRGARRSPGRKDAPLPTPPAD' A
#
# COMPACT_ATOMS: atom_id res chain seq x y z
N MET A 1 -20.35 -14.98 10.09
CA MET A 1 -19.26 -14.14 10.62
C MET A 1 -19.05 -12.97 9.68
N THR A 2 -19.40 -11.75 10.09
CA THR A 2 -19.24 -10.53 9.28
C THR A 2 -17.75 -10.18 9.17
N ALA A 3 -17.25 -9.94 7.96
CA ALA A 3 -15.89 -9.47 7.77
C ALA A 3 -15.76 -8.07 8.41
N PRO A 4 -14.66 -7.77 9.13
CA PRO A 4 -14.49 -6.46 9.76
C PRO A 4 -14.40 -5.36 8.70
N ILE A 5 -15.05 -4.23 8.97
CA ILE A 5 -14.94 -3.02 8.16
C ILE A 5 -13.50 -2.53 8.20
N ARG A 6 -12.96 -2.11 7.04
CA ARG A 6 -11.62 -1.54 6.92
C ARG A 6 -11.70 -0.16 6.28
N SER A 7 -10.93 0.76 6.83
CA SER A 7 -10.84 2.14 6.34
C SER A 7 -9.49 2.36 5.68
N PHE A 8 -9.50 3.09 4.57
CA PHE A 8 -8.31 3.43 3.80
C PHE A 8 -8.32 4.91 3.47
N VAL A 9 -7.14 5.52 3.44
CA VAL A 9 -6.95 6.85 2.84
C VAL A 9 -6.39 6.65 1.44
N VAL A 10 -7.02 7.24 0.43
CA VAL A 10 -6.56 7.21 -0.96
C VAL A 10 -6.17 8.62 -1.37
N ARG A 11 -4.90 8.82 -1.72
CA ARG A 11 -4.39 10.09 -2.26
C ARG A 11 -4.17 9.92 -3.76
N ILE A 12 -4.78 10.77 -4.57
CA ILE A 12 -4.63 10.79 -6.03
C ILE A 12 -3.91 12.07 -6.41
N TYR A 13 -2.81 11.93 -7.15
CA TYR A 13 -1.99 13.04 -7.60
C TYR A 13 -2.26 13.34 -9.06
N ARG A 14 -2.43 14.62 -9.39
CA ARG A 14 -2.48 15.07 -10.78
C ARG A 14 -1.07 15.09 -11.34
N ARG A 15 -0.84 14.43 -12.48
CA ARG A 15 0.37 14.62 -13.28
C ARG A 15 0.10 15.66 -14.38
N HIS A 16 0.89 16.73 -14.40
CA HIS A 16 0.89 17.64 -15.54
C HIS A 16 1.58 16.99 -16.74
N GLY A 17 0.94 17.02 -17.92
CA GLY A 17 1.54 16.59 -19.19
C GLY A 17 1.70 15.08 -19.39
N ARG A 18 1.13 14.22 -18.54
CA ARG A 18 1.13 12.75 -18.73
C ARG A 18 -0.26 12.17 -18.55
N VAL A 19 -0.65 11.27 -19.44
CA VAL A 19 -1.84 10.44 -19.29
C VAL A 19 -1.55 9.35 -18.28
N GLY A 20 -2.36 9.25 -17.24
CA GLY A 20 -2.23 8.21 -16.20
C GLY A 20 -2.67 8.69 -14.83
N ILE A 21 -2.77 7.75 -13.90
CA ILE A 21 -3.10 8.01 -12.51
C ILE A 21 -1.87 7.69 -11.69
N ASP A 22 -1.58 8.56 -10.71
CA ASP A 22 -0.67 8.22 -9.63
C ASP A 22 -1.40 8.39 -8.32
N GLY A 23 -1.21 7.45 -7.42
CA GLY A 23 -1.73 7.59 -6.09
C GLY A 23 -1.07 6.66 -5.10
N VAL A 24 -1.48 6.86 -3.85
CA VAL A 24 -1.09 6.01 -2.72
C VAL A 24 -2.37 5.64 -1.97
N VAL A 25 -2.49 4.37 -1.63
CA VAL A 25 -3.49 3.88 -0.67
C VAL A 25 -2.81 3.56 0.64
N GLU A 26 -3.40 3.97 1.75
CA GLU A 26 -2.91 3.76 3.10
C GLU A 26 -3.97 3.05 3.93
N ASP A 27 -3.63 1.91 4.54
CA ASP A 27 -4.48 1.22 5.50
C ASP A 27 -4.41 1.94 6.84
N VAL A 28 -5.53 2.54 7.27
CA VAL A 28 -5.61 3.38 8.48
C VAL A 28 -5.24 2.62 9.74
N LYS A 29 -5.54 1.32 9.79
CA LYS A 29 -5.29 0.49 10.98
C LYS A 29 -3.81 0.16 11.13
N THR A 30 -3.10 -0.07 10.02
CA THR A 30 -1.71 -0.56 10.04
C THR A 30 -0.67 0.49 9.67
N GLY A 31 -1.11 1.64 9.13
CA GLY A 31 -0.22 2.66 8.56
C GLY A 31 0.50 2.22 7.28
N ARG A 32 0.20 1.02 6.77
CA ARG A 32 0.84 0.50 5.55
C ARG A 32 0.36 1.27 4.34
N SER A 33 1.30 1.78 3.57
CA SER A 33 1.02 2.47 2.31
C SER A 33 1.50 1.66 1.11
N LYS A 34 0.76 1.76 -0.01
CA LYS A 34 1.13 1.14 -1.29
C LYS A 34 0.84 2.11 -2.43
N PRO A 35 1.80 2.36 -3.34
CA PRO A 35 1.54 3.14 -4.54
C PRO A 35 0.63 2.36 -5.51
N PHE A 36 -0.11 3.10 -6.34
CA PHE A 36 -0.85 2.56 -7.48
C PHE A 36 -0.76 3.51 -8.66
N HIS A 37 -0.75 2.94 -9.86
CA HIS A 37 -0.63 3.66 -11.13
C HIS A 37 -1.82 3.41 -12.07
N SER A 38 -2.79 2.60 -11.63
CA SER A 38 -4.02 2.32 -12.36
C SER A 38 -5.19 2.05 -11.39
N ILE A 39 -6.41 2.16 -11.91
CA ILE A 39 -7.63 1.80 -11.15
C ILE A 39 -7.63 0.31 -10.77
N ALA A 40 -7.10 -0.55 -11.65
CA ALA A 40 -6.98 -1.98 -11.37
C ALA A 40 -6.06 -2.25 -10.16
N GLU A 41 -4.90 -1.60 -10.11
CA GLU A 41 -3.96 -1.70 -8.99
C GLU A 41 -4.55 -1.17 -7.68
N LEU A 42 -5.33 -0.09 -7.72
CA LEU A 42 -6.05 0.42 -6.56
C LEU A 42 -7.02 -0.64 -6.01
N TRP A 43 -7.83 -1.24 -6.89
CA TRP A 43 -8.76 -2.29 -6.48
C TRP A 43 -8.04 -3.52 -5.90
N ASP A 44 -6.92 -3.92 -6.50
CA ASP A 44 -6.09 -5.00 -5.98
C ASP A 44 -5.48 -4.69 -4.62
N ALA A 45 -5.07 -3.44 -4.38
CA ALA A 45 -4.56 -3.03 -3.08
C ALA A 45 -5.65 -3.07 -1.99
N LEU A 46 -6.86 -2.60 -2.30
CA LEU A 46 -8.01 -2.65 -1.39
C LEU A 46 -8.46 -4.09 -1.08
N ARG A 47 -8.40 -5.00 -2.08
CA ARG A 47 -8.69 -6.43 -1.88
C ARG A 47 -7.58 -7.18 -1.16
N GLY A 48 -6.32 -6.91 -1.55
CA GLY A 48 -5.11 -7.58 -1.07
C GLY A 48 -4.80 -7.33 0.41
N ALA A 49 -5.31 -6.24 0.98
CA ALA A 49 -5.26 -5.99 2.41
C ALA A 49 -5.88 -7.15 3.23
N ARG A 50 -6.87 -7.89 2.68
CA ARG A 50 -7.42 -9.08 3.36
C ARG A 50 -6.39 -10.19 3.58
N ARG A 51 -5.35 -10.25 2.75
CA ARG A 51 -4.40 -11.38 2.70
C ARG A 51 -3.09 -11.14 3.45
N SER A 52 -2.81 -9.94 3.96
CA SER A 52 -1.46 -9.64 4.47
C SER A 52 -1.11 -10.44 5.73
N PRO A 53 -0.20 -11.43 5.67
CA PRO A 53 0.58 -11.82 6.83
C PRO A 53 1.62 -10.72 7.04
N GLY A 54 2.14 -10.58 8.26
CA GLY A 54 3.15 -9.56 8.57
C GLY A 54 4.43 -9.77 7.75
N ARG A 55 4.60 -9.04 6.65
CA ARG A 55 5.94 -8.82 6.09
C ARG A 55 6.66 -7.82 6.98
N LYS A 56 7.52 -8.36 7.83
CA LYS A 56 8.46 -7.66 8.69
C LYS A 56 9.72 -7.48 7.85
N ASP A 57 9.78 -6.44 7.03
CA ASP A 57 11.05 -6.01 6.43
C ASP A 57 11.84 -5.29 7.54
N ALA A 58 12.38 -6.08 8.47
CA ALA A 58 13.48 -5.62 9.32
C ALA A 58 14.76 -5.74 8.48
N PRO A 59 15.57 -4.67 8.33
CA PRO A 59 16.89 -4.81 7.75
C PRO A 59 17.69 -5.79 8.62
N LEU A 60 18.32 -6.80 8.02
CA LEU A 60 19.35 -7.57 8.72
C LEU A 60 20.48 -6.61 9.11
N PRO A 61 20.94 -6.59 10.37
CA PRO A 61 22.16 -5.86 10.70
C PRO A 61 23.33 -6.56 10.01
N THR A 62 24.01 -5.87 9.09
CA THR A 62 25.31 -6.30 8.59
C THR A 62 26.32 -6.27 9.75
N PRO A 63 26.98 -7.38 10.10
CA PRO A 63 28.07 -7.34 11.06
C PRO A 63 29.26 -6.56 10.47
N PRO A 64 29.98 -5.77 11.28
CA PRO A 64 31.26 -5.23 10.84
C PRO A 64 32.24 -6.40 10.69
N ALA A 65 32.94 -6.47 9.56
CA ALA A 65 34.13 -7.28 9.42
C ALA A 65 35.31 -6.32 9.21
N ASP A 66 36.34 -6.54 10.02
CA ASP A 66 37.55 -5.73 10.27
C ASP A 66 38.29 -5.20 9.03
#